data_AF-A0A3D3WKA7-F1
#
_entry.id   AF-A0A3D3WKA7-F1
#
_cell.length_a   1.000
_cell.length_b   1.000
_cell.length_c   1.000
_cell.angle_alpha   90.00
_cell.angle_beta   90.00
_cell.angle_gamma   90.00
#
_symmetry.space_group_name_H-M   'P 1'
#
loop_
_entity.id
_entity.type
_entity.pdbx_description
1 polymer ?
#
loop_
_entity_poly.entity_id
_entity_poly.type
_entity_poly.pdbx_seq_one_letter_code
_entity_poly.pdbx_strand_id
1 'polypeptide(L)'
;MIMLSFGALRMISLRAGQLRLGMPGWQVMTNRQTGLQTGGQTGVLKPHLSAAVFLLMLLGVGSFDGFNETFVWLSWINVNPLDFPGRSAIIVPTLSGILFANLILVVIFGVLIWLGMMAASDNPQYRFPLTRLISIYAVSLLPIALAYHVAHYLPSLLVEIQYVALAVDGMFGKDVHILGLQDFHVTNGFFKHLDWVRMIWLTQAGIVVAGHVVSVLIAHHLATGRYRNRFETLVSQLPIALFMIGYTWLGLWLLAAPKGG
;
A
#
# COMPACT_ATOMS: atom_id res chain seq x y z
N MET A 1 -19.43 15.99 -11.27
CA MET A 1 -19.37 15.10 -10.08
C MET A 1 -17.97 14.93 -9.50
N ILE A 2 -16.88 14.89 -10.29
CA ILE A 2 -15.50 14.72 -9.80
C ILE A 2 -14.99 15.93 -8.98
N MET A 3 -15.35 17.16 -9.34
CA MET A 3 -14.91 18.38 -8.62
C MET A 3 -15.44 18.49 -7.18
N LEU A 4 -16.61 17.90 -6.88
CA LEU A 4 -17.16 17.87 -5.50
C LEU A 4 -16.38 16.88 -4.61
N SER A 5 -15.74 15.87 -5.20
CA SER A 5 -14.95 14.86 -4.48
C SER A 5 -13.65 15.43 -3.91
N PHE A 6 -13.05 16.43 -4.57
CA PHE A 6 -11.85 17.12 -4.08
C PHE A 6 -12.11 17.99 -2.85
N GLY A 7 -13.33 18.48 -2.66
CA GLY A 7 -13.71 19.25 -1.47
C GLY A 7 -13.54 18.45 -0.16
N ALA A 8 -13.70 17.13 -0.22
CA ALA A 8 -13.56 16.25 0.93
C ALA A 8 -12.09 15.86 1.23
N LEU A 9 -11.15 16.20 0.34
CA LEU A 9 -9.71 16.00 0.56
C LEU A 9 -9.05 17.14 1.35
N ARG A 10 -9.80 18.23 1.64
CA ARG A 10 -9.28 19.39 2.36
C ARG A 10 -8.87 19.01 3.79
N MET A 11 -7.64 19.35 4.17
CA MET A 11 -7.13 19.15 5.53
C MET A 11 -7.85 20.04 6.56
N ILE A 12 -8.36 21.19 6.12
CA ILE A 12 -9.02 22.21 6.96
C ILE A 12 -10.51 22.28 6.63
N SER A 13 -11.35 22.26 7.66
CA SER A 13 -12.79 22.53 7.55
C SER A 13 -13.24 23.49 8.65
N LEU A 14 -14.00 24.52 8.28
CA LEU A 14 -14.84 25.27 9.20
C LEU A 14 -16.25 24.68 9.19
N ARG A 15 -16.68 24.12 10.33
CA ARG A 15 -18.08 23.72 10.56
C ARG A 15 -18.58 24.38 11.84
N ALA A 16 -19.71 25.08 11.75
CA ALA A 16 -20.37 25.74 12.88
C ALA A 16 -19.43 26.59 13.76
N GLY A 17 -18.54 27.37 13.14
CA GLY A 17 -17.60 28.26 13.84
C GLY A 17 -16.38 27.58 14.47
N GLN A 18 -16.25 26.25 14.39
CA GLN A 18 -15.06 25.52 14.86
C GLN A 18 -14.15 25.14 13.69
N LEU A 19 -12.87 25.52 13.81
CA LEU A 19 -11.81 25.08 12.91
C LEU A 19 -11.45 23.63 13.26
N ARG A 20 -11.58 22.71 12.31
CA ARG A 20 -11.13 21.32 12.46
C ARG A 20 -10.04 21.02 11.44
N LEU A 21 -8.91 20.55 11.95
CA LEU A 21 -7.76 20.12 11.18
C LEU A 21 -7.66 18.60 11.22
N GLY A 22 -7.42 17.98 10.06
CA GLY A 22 -7.11 16.56 9.97
C GLY A 22 -6.32 16.24 8.71
N MET A 23 -5.94 14.97 8.57
CA MET A 23 -5.20 14.49 7.41
C MET A 23 -6.00 14.68 6.10
N PRO A 24 -5.34 14.75 4.93
CA PRO A 24 -6.05 14.76 3.65
C PRO A 24 -7.11 13.67 3.58
N GLY A 25 -8.36 14.05 3.31
CA GLY A 25 -9.46 13.09 3.25
C GLY A 25 -10.14 12.75 4.58
N TRP A 26 -9.72 13.29 5.73
CA TRP A 26 -10.33 12.97 7.04
C TRP A 26 -11.83 13.32 7.11
N GLN A 27 -12.27 14.32 6.33
CA GLN A 27 -13.67 14.74 6.23
C GLN A 27 -14.57 13.64 5.64
N VAL A 28 -14.01 12.76 4.81
CA VAL A 28 -14.71 11.60 4.25
C VAL A 28 -15.02 10.58 5.36
N MET A 29 -14.16 10.47 6.37
CA MET A 29 -14.31 9.53 7.48
C MET A 29 -15.30 10.03 8.54
N THR A 30 -15.34 11.33 8.80
CA THR A 30 -16.17 11.92 9.87
C THR A 30 -17.62 12.19 9.48
N ASN A 31 -17.93 12.28 8.19
CA ASN A 31 -19.31 12.46 7.71
C ASN A 31 -20.18 11.20 7.88
N ARG A 32 -19.64 10.09 8.40
CA ARG A 32 -20.37 8.84 8.67
C ARG A 32 -21.48 8.98 9.71
N GLN A 33 -21.30 9.81 10.73
CA GLN A 33 -22.24 9.84 11.87
C GLN A 33 -23.54 10.61 11.59
N THR A 34 -23.55 11.55 10.65
CA THR A 34 -24.75 12.36 10.32
C THR A 34 -25.55 11.83 9.13
N GLY A 35 -25.03 10.87 8.38
CA GLY A 35 -25.67 10.32 7.17
C GLY A 35 -26.43 9.01 7.35
N LEU A 36 -26.48 8.46 8.58
CA LEU A 36 -27.21 7.21 8.86
C LEU A 36 -28.71 7.42 9.13
N GLN A 37 -29.19 8.66 9.24
CA GLN A 37 -30.60 8.95 9.56
C GLN A 37 -31.46 9.42 8.38
N THR A 38 -30.86 9.78 7.24
CA THR A 38 -31.61 10.19 6.06
C THR A 38 -31.20 9.29 4.90
N GLY A 39 -32.17 8.58 4.33
CA GLY A 39 -32.03 7.70 3.16
C GLY A 39 -31.67 8.45 1.86
N GLY A 40 -30.67 9.33 1.93
CA GLY A 40 -30.14 10.16 0.87
C GLY A 40 -28.73 9.74 0.50
N GLN A 41 -28.56 9.42 -0.77
CA GLN A 41 -27.31 9.07 -1.41
C GLN A 41 -26.28 10.21 -1.29
N THR A 42 -25.34 10.21 -0.35
CA THR A 42 -24.16 11.10 -0.45
C THR A 42 -22.98 10.66 0.42
N GLY A 43 -21.77 10.62 -0.19
CA GLY A 43 -20.61 11.23 0.47
C GLY A 43 -19.43 10.35 0.90
N VAL A 44 -19.30 9.13 0.41
CA VAL A 44 -17.99 8.43 0.32
C VAL A 44 -18.01 7.80 -1.07
N LEU A 45 -16.89 7.81 -1.79
CA LEU A 45 -16.71 7.09 -3.07
C LEU A 45 -17.66 5.88 -3.08
N LYS A 46 -18.67 5.88 -3.95
CA LYS A 46 -19.53 4.71 -4.10
C LYS A 46 -18.57 3.53 -4.22
N PRO A 47 -18.67 2.48 -3.40
CA PRO A 47 -17.71 1.38 -3.45
C PRO A 47 -17.76 0.79 -4.86
N HIS A 48 -16.81 1.20 -5.69
CA HIS A 48 -16.72 0.77 -7.07
C HIS A 48 -15.73 -0.37 -7.11
N LEU A 49 -16.17 -1.51 -7.64
CA LEU A 49 -15.35 -2.71 -7.73
C LEU A 49 -14.02 -2.43 -8.45
N SER A 50 -14.02 -1.54 -9.44
CA SER A 50 -12.81 -1.10 -10.15
C SER A 50 -11.78 -0.43 -9.23
N ALA A 51 -12.22 0.43 -8.31
CA ALA A 51 -11.31 1.03 -7.32
C ALA A 51 -10.75 -0.02 -6.35
N ALA A 52 -11.58 -1.00 -5.97
CA ALA A 52 -11.14 -2.11 -5.13
C ALA A 52 -10.06 -2.95 -5.81
N VAL A 53 -10.31 -3.31 -7.08
CA VAL A 53 -9.35 -4.04 -7.91
C VAL A 53 -8.09 -3.22 -8.09
N PHE A 54 -8.19 -1.92 -8.38
CA PHE A 54 -7.01 -1.06 -8.49
C PHE A 54 -6.15 -1.06 -7.21
N LEU A 55 -6.77 -0.98 -6.03
CA LEU A 55 -6.03 -1.01 -4.76
C LEU A 55 -5.36 -2.37 -4.50
N LEU A 56 -6.04 -3.46 -4.85
CA LEU A 56 -5.46 -4.80 -4.78
C LEU A 56 -4.31 -4.95 -5.79
N MET A 57 -4.47 -4.42 -7.00
CA MET A 57 -3.44 -4.42 -8.03
C MET A 57 -2.21 -3.60 -7.60
N LEU A 58 -2.41 -2.42 -6.99
CA LEU A 58 -1.33 -1.61 -6.47
C LEU A 58 -0.49 -2.39 -5.44
N LEU A 59 -1.17 -3.11 -4.55
CA LEU A 59 -0.52 -3.95 -3.55
C LEU A 59 0.21 -5.15 -4.19
N GLY A 60 -0.45 -5.87 -5.10
CA GLY A 60 0.09 -7.07 -5.73
C GLY A 60 1.24 -6.80 -6.69
N VAL A 61 1.15 -5.74 -7.50
CA VAL A 61 2.23 -5.26 -8.37
C VAL A 61 3.46 -4.90 -7.54
N GLY A 62 3.31 -4.08 -6.49
CA GLY A 62 4.43 -3.71 -5.63
C GLY A 62 5.09 -4.91 -4.96
N SER A 63 4.30 -5.85 -4.44
CA SER A 63 4.86 -7.06 -3.82
C SER A 63 5.53 -7.99 -4.82
N PHE A 64 4.96 -8.16 -6.01
CA PHE A 64 5.61 -8.95 -7.05
C PHE A 64 6.88 -8.28 -7.57
N ASP A 65 6.92 -6.95 -7.66
CA ASP A 65 8.12 -6.21 -8.04
C ASP A 65 9.30 -6.58 -7.11
N GLY A 66 9.10 -6.47 -5.80
CA GLY A 66 10.14 -6.88 -4.85
C GLY A 66 10.41 -8.39 -4.85
N PHE A 67 9.41 -9.22 -5.12
CA PHE A 67 9.58 -10.67 -5.21
C PHE A 67 10.40 -11.08 -6.44
N ASN A 68 10.23 -10.41 -7.59
CA ASN A 68 10.93 -10.75 -8.83
C ASN A 68 12.45 -10.58 -8.71
N GLU A 69 12.89 -9.71 -7.81
CA GLU A 69 14.31 -9.48 -7.56
C GLU A 69 14.94 -10.57 -6.68
N THR A 70 14.13 -11.39 -6.00
CA THR A 70 14.64 -12.37 -5.04
C THR A 70 15.26 -13.60 -5.70
N PHE A 71 16.24 -14.19 -5.03
CA PHE A 71 16.85 -15.46 -5.45
C PHE A 71 15.81 -16.60 -5.59
N VAL A 72 14.73 -16.55 -4.80
CA VAL A 72 13.64 -17.54 -4.86
C VAL A 72 12.95 -17.49 -6.22
N TRP A 73 12.56 -16.30 -6.67
CA TRP A 73 11.94 -16.13 -7.98
C TRP A 73 12.88 -16.51 -9.12
N LEU A 74 14.13 -16.04 -9.06
CA LEU A 74 15.13 -16.35 -10.09
C LEU A 74 15.36 -17.85 -10.22
N SER A 75 15.39 -18.57 -9.10
CA SER A 75 15.45 -20.05 -9.08
C SER A 75 14.23 -20.68 -9.76
N TRP A 76 13.01 -20.19 -9.50
CA TRP A 76 11.79 -20.72 -10.14
C TRP A 76 11.78 -20.56 -11.66
N ILE A 77 12.40 -19.50 -12.17
CA ILE A 77 12.53 -19.27 -13.62
C ILE A 77 13.85 -19.82 -14.20
N ASN A 78 14.60 -20.60 -13.42
CA ASN A 78 15.89 -21.20 -13.80
C ASN A 78 16.95 -20.18 -14.23
N VAL A 79 16.97 -19.00 -13.60
CA VAL A 79 17.97 -17.95 -13.82
C VAL A 79 18.97 -17.97 -12.68
N ASN A 80 20.26 -18.05 -13.02
CA ASN A 80 21.34 -17.93 -12.04
C ASN A 80 21.46 -16.48 -11.56
N PRO A 81 21.25 -16.18 -10.25
CA PRO A 81 21.37 -14.82 -9.74
C PRO A 81 22.76 -14.20 -9.88
N LEU A 82 23.81 -15.04 -9.95
CA LEU A 82 25.21 -14.61 -10.06
C LEU A 82 25.67 -14.38 -11.51
N ASP A 83 24.91 -14.88 -12.49
CA ASP A 83 25.17 -14.73 -13.92
C ASP A 83 23.88 -14.26 -14.61
N PHE A 84 23.48 -13.04 -14.27
CA PHE A 84 22.17 -12.52 -14.64
C PHE A 84 22.13 -12.18 -16.15
N PRO A 85 21.26 -12.82 -16.96
CA PRO A 85 21.27 -12.71 -18.42
C PRO A 85 20.71 -11.38 -18.96
N GLY A 86 20.42 -10.41 -18.08
CA GLY A 86 19.80 -9.13 -18.39
C GLY A 86 18.28 -9.16 -18.29
N ARG A 87 17.69 -7.97 -18.08
CA ARG A 87 16.24 -7.82 -17.81
C ARG A 87 15.37 -8.22 -19.01
N SER A 88 15.87 -8.09 -20.24
CA SER A 88 15.14 -8.47 -21.46
C SER A 88 14.86 -9.97 -21.57
N ALA A 89 15.75 -10.81 -21.01
CA ALA A 89 15.61 -12.27 -21.07
C ALA A 89 14.46 -12.79 -20.19
N ILE A 90 14.06 -12.03 -19.16
CA ILE A 90 13.06 -12.45 -18.18
C ILE A 90 11.70 -11.74 -18.33
N ILE A 91 11.47 -10.98 -19.41
CA ILE A 91 10.22 -10.23 -19.61
C ILE A 91 8.99 -11.13 -19.53
N VAL A 92 8.98 -12.25 -20.26
CA VAL A 92 7.82 -13.15 -20.32
C VAL A 92 7.53 -13.79 -18.95
N PRO A 93 8.52 -14.40 -18.26
CA PRO A 93 8.31 -14.88 -16.89
C PRO A 93 7.81 -13.79 -15.95
N THR A 94 8.40 -12.59 -15.96
CA THR A 94 8.01 -11.48 -15.09
C THR A 94 6.58 -11.00 -15.37
N LEU A 95 6.19 -10.84 -16.63
CA LEU A 95 4.82 -10.46 -17.01
C LEU A 95 3.80 -11.54 -16.63
N SER A 96 4.15 -12.81 -16.78
CA SER A 96 3.26 -13.89 -16.34
C SER A 96 3.13 -13.91 -14.81
N GLY A 97 4.25 -13.78 -14.09
CA GLY A 97 4.30 -13.75 -12.64
C GLY A 97 3.49 -12.60 -12.04
N ILE A 98 3.61 -11.38 -12.58
CA ILE A 98 2.85 -10.24 -12.08
C ILE A 98 1.35 -10.43 -12.28
N LEU A 99 0.91 -10.97 -13.43
CA LEU A 99 -0.50 -11.25 -13.69
C LEU A 99 -1.05 -12.31 -12.74
N PHE A 100 -0.33 -13.42 -12.56
CA PHE A 100 -0.73 -14.50 -11.65
C PHE A 100 -0.74 -14.05 -10.19
N ALA A 101 0.29 -13.34 -9.72
CA ALA A 101 0.37 -12.83 -8.36
C ALA A 101 -0.82 -11.93 -8.03
N ASN A 102 -1.17 -11.03 -8.94
CA ASN A 102 -2.32 -10.13 -8.76
C ASN A 102 -3.66 -10.89 -8.80
N LEU A 103 -3.83 -11.85 -9.71
CA LEU A 103 -5.04 -12.67 -9.75
C LEU A 103 -5.21 -13.45 -8.45
N ILE A 104 -4.14 -14.11 -7.97
CA ILE A 104 -4.12 -14.85 -6.71
C ILE A 104 -4.48 -13.92 -5.55
N LEU A 105 -3.90 -12.72 -5.50
CA LEU A 105 -4.18 -11.74 -4.46
C LEU A 105 -5.67 -11.34 -4.43
N VAL A 106 -6.26 -11.05 -5.59
CA VAL A 106 -7.69 -10.71 -5.69
C VAL A 106 -8.57 -11.87 -5.23
N VAL A 107 -8.23 -13.09 -5.63
CA VAL A 107 -8.97 -14.31 -5.23
C VAL A 107 -8.86 -14.54 -3.72
N ILE A 108 -7.65 -14.54 -3.17
CA ILE A 108 -7.42 -14.72 -1.72
C ILE A 108 -8.19 -13.66 -0.94
N PHE A 109 -8.07 -12.39 -1.33
CA PHE A 109 -8.77 -11.31 -0.65
C PHE A 109 -10.29 -11.52 -0.69
N GLY A 110 -10.85 -11.84 -1.86
CA GLY A 110 -12.28 -12.14 -2.01
C GLY A 110 -12.74 -13.30 -1.13
N VAL A 111 -11.98 -14.39 -1.08
CA VAL A 111 -12.25 -15.56 -0.23
C VAL A 111 -12.23 -15.19 1.24
N LEU A 112 -11.26 -14.40 1.70
CA LEU A 112 -11.16 -14.00 3.10
C LEU A 112 -12.29 -13.06 3.53
N ILE A 113 -12.71 -12.14 2.66
CA ILE A 113 -13.91 -11.34 2.90
C ILE A 113 -15.15 -12.22 2.98
N TRP A 114 -15.26 -13.22 2.09
CA TRP A 114 -16.37 -14.17 2.11
C TRP A 114 -16.39 -15.00 3.39
N LEU A 115 -15.24 -15.52 3.83
CA LEU A 115 -15.10 -16.26 5.09
C LEU A 115 -15.47 -15.38 6.29
N GLY A 116 -15.00 -14.14 6.32
CA GLY A 116 -15.35 -13.18 7.38
C GLY A 116 -16.85 -12.90 7.42
N MET A 117 -17.49 -12.76 6.26
CA MET A 117 -18.95 -12.60 6.17
C MET A 117 -19.70 -13.84 6.67
N MET A 118 -19.27 -15.05 6.28
CA MET A 118 -19.91 -16.30 6.69
C MET A 118 -19.75 -16.56 8.19
N ALA A 119 -18.60 -16.22 8.76
CA ALA A 119 -18.33 -16.43 10.18
C ALA A 119 -19.04 -15.43 11.11
N ALA A 120 -19.50 -14.29 10.58
CA ALA A 120 -20.06 -13.21 11.38
C ALA A 120 -21.54 -13.36 11.74
N SER A 121 -22.39 -13.85 10.83
CA SER A 121 -23.82 -13.99 11.12
C SER A 121 -24.57 -14.92 10.14
N ASP A 122 -25.41 -15.79 10.70
CA ASP A 122 -26.36 -16.59 9.92
C ASP A 122 -27.59 -15.81 9.47
N ASN A 123 -27.82 -14.61 10.03
CA ASN A 123 -28.99 -13.82 9.72
C ASN A 123 -28.83 -13.13 8.34
N PRO A 124 -29.72 -13.41 7.36
CA PRO A 124 -29.65 -12.83 6.02
C PRO A 124 -29.69 -11.30 5.99
N GLN A 125 -30.29 -10.66 6.99
CA GLN A 125 -30.40 -9.20 7.06
C GLN A 125 -29.06 -8.48 7.20
N TYR A 126 -28.03 -9.16 7.73
CA TYR A 126 -26.68 -8.61 7.88
C TYR A 126 -25.73 -9.07 6.77
N ARG A 127 -26.22 -9.83 5.78
CA ARG A 127 -25.43 -10.26 4.63
C ARG A 127 -25.43 -9.16 3.56
N PHE A 128 -24.26 -8.57 3.33
CA PHE A 128 -24.04 -7.62 2.25
C PHE A 128 -23.56 -8.35 0.99
N PRO A 129 -23.79 -7.79 -0.20
CA PRO A 129 -23.19 -8.34 -1.42
C PRO A 129 -21.66 -8.35 -1.30
N LEU A 130 -21.03 -9.48 -1.62
CA LEU A 130 -19.58 -9.69 -1.47
C LEU A 130 -18.76 -8.60 -2.17
N THR A 131 -19.17 -8.20 -3.38
CA THR A 131 -18.52 -7.14 -4.16
C THR A 131 -18.48 -5.80 -3.42
N ARG A 132 -19.51 -5.49 -2.63
CA ARG A 132 -19.55 -4.28 -1.80
C ARG A 132 -18.60 -4.38 -0.62
N LEU A 133 -18.51 -5.54 0.03
CA LEU A 133 -17.58 -5.76 1.13
C LEU A 133 -16.13 -5.68 0.65
N ILE A 134 -15.80 -6.33 -0.47
CA ILE A 134 -14.49 -6.23 -1.12
C ILE A 134 -14.15 -4.76 -1.38
N SER A 135 -15.08 -4.00 -1.94
CA SER A 135 -14.86 -2.58 -2.26
C SER A 135 -14.65 -1.69 -1.04
N ILE A 136 -15.26 -2.02 0.09
CA ILE A 136 -15.07 -1.29 1.34
C ILE A 136 -13.71 -1.66 1.96
N TYR A 137 -13.43 -2.94 2.11
CA TYR A 137 -12.23 -3.41 2.82
C TYR A 137 -10.94 -3.23 2.01
N ALA A 138 -10.99 -3.19 0.68
CA ALA A 138 -9.79 -2.92 -0.14
C ALA A 138 -9.13 -1.58 0.23
N VAL A 139 -9.91 -0.58 0.66
CA VAL A 139 -9.40 0.73 1.15
C VAL A 139 -8.49 0.56 2.36
N SER A 140 -8.74 -0.43 3.21
CA SER A 140 -7.90 -0.68 4.39
C SER A 140 -6.51 -1.22 4.04
N LEU A 141 -6.29 -1.71 2.82
CA LEU A 141 -4.98 -2.19 2.36
C LEU A 141 -4.10 -1.08 1.79
N LEU A 142 -4.67 0.09 1.48
CA LEU A 142 -3.93 1.20 0.89
C LEU A 142 -2.70 1.62 1.71
N PRO A 143 -2.77 1.78 3.06
CA PRO A 143 -1.59 2.17 3.82
C PRO A 143 -0.50 1.09 3.83
N ILE A 144 -0.84 -0.21 3.81
CA ILE A 144 0.15 -1.30 3.63
C ILE A 144 0.83 -1.16 2.27
N ALA A 145 0.06 -0.98 1.19
CA ALA A 145 0.61 -0.86 -0.17
C ALA A 145 1.57 0.34 -0.28
N LEU A 146 1.15 1.50 0.21
CA LEU A 146 1.96 2.72 0.20
C LEU A 146 3.22 2.59 1.06
N ALA A 147 3.08 2.06 2.28
CA ALA A 147 4.22 1.90 3.18
C ALA A 147 5.27 0.94 2.60
N TYR A 148 4.82 -0.18 2.04
CA TYR A 148 5.72 -1.10 1.36
C TYR A 148 6.41 -0.43 0.17
N HIS A 149 5.68 0.31 -0.67
CA HIS A 149 6.27 1.01 -1.81
C HIS A 149 7.36 2.01 -1.38
N VAL A 150 7.07 2.85 -0.39
CA VAL A 150 8.04 3.80 0.15
C VAL A 150 9.25 3.08 0.75
N ALA A 151 9.03 2.04 1.55
CA ALA A 151 10.11 1.29 2.16
C ALA A 151 10.97 0.59 1.11
N HIS A 152 10.35 -0.04 0.11
CA HIS A 152 11.01 -0.79 -0.95
C HIS A 152 11.90 0.11 -1.81
N TYR A 153 11.43 1.31 -2.19
CA TYR A 153 12.20 2.24 -3.02
C TYR A 153 13.08 3.21 -2.24
N LEU A 154 13.11 3.17 -0.89
CA LEU A 154 13.97 4.03 -0.09
C LEU A 154 15.46 3.94 -0.47
N PRO A 155 16.06 2.75 -0.68
CA PRO A 155 17.46 2.64 -1.08
C PRO A 155 17.73 3.32 -2.43
N SER A 156 16.87 3.09 -3.42
CA SER A 156 16.98 3.73 -4.73
C SER A 156 16.80 5.24 -4.61
N LEU A 157 15.82 5.71 -3.84
CA LEU A 157 15.59 7.13 -3.60
C LEU A 157 16.83 7.83 -3.01
N LEU A 158 17.53 7.20 -2.07
CA LEU A 158 18.76 7.76 -1.47
C LEU A 158 19.90 7.95 -2.49
N VAL A 159 19.94 7.13 -3.54
CA VAL A 159 20.91 7.25 -4.63
C VAL A 159 20.41 8.24 -5.68
N GLU A 160 19.19 8.04 -6.17
CA GLU A 160 18.61 8.83 -7.27
C GLU A 160 18.42 10.31 -6.90
N ILE A 161 18.16 10.63 -5.63
CA ILE A 161 18.07 12.03 -5.20
C ILE A 161 19.38 12.79 -5.39
N GLN A 162 20.53 12.10 -5.32
CA GLN A 162 21.84 12.69 -5.58
C GLN A 162 21.99 13.04 -7.07
N TYR A 163 21.55 12.16 -7.97
CA TYR A 163 21.52 12.44 -9.41
C TYR A 163 20.57 13.60 -9.75
N VAL A 164 19.38 13.61 -9.14
CA VAL A 164 18.41 14.71 -9.32
C VAL A 164 19.02 16.03 -8.84
N ALA A 165 19.71 16.04 -7.70
CA ALA A 165 20.37 17.25 -7.20
C ALA A 165 21.44 17.78 -8.18
N LEU A 166 22.26 16.90 -8.76
CA LEU A 166 23.24 17.28 -9.78
C LEU A 166 22.60 17.79 -11.07
N ALA A 167 21.53 17.13 -11.53
CA ALA A 167 20.79 17.56 -12.72
C ALA A 167 20.11 18.92 -12.50
N VAL A 168 19.61 19.17 -11.29
CA VAL A 168 19.04 20.46 -10.89
C VAL A 168 20.11 21.53 -10.83
N ASP A 169 21.29 21.24 -10.27
CA ASP A 169 22.39 22.18 -10.20
C ASP A 169 22.86 22.61 -11.60
N GLY A 170 22.99 21.67 -12.53
CA GLY A 170 23.43 21.93 -13.91
C GLY A 170 22.34 22.46 -14.86
N MET A 171 21.11 22.69 -14.40
CA MET A 171 19.99 23.00 -15.31
C MET A 171 20.12 24.35 -16.03
N PHE A 172 20.88 25.29 -15.47
CA PHE A 172 20.99 26.68 -15.97
C PHE A 172 22.25 26.92 -16.81
N GLY A 173 23.00 25.87 -17.16
CA GLY A 173 24.21 25.94 -17.96
C GLY A 173 25.46 25.52 -17.19
N LYS A 174 26.56 25.32 -17.93
CA LYS A 174 27.81 24.75 -17.39
C LYS A 174 28.50 25.59 -16.32
N ASP A 175 28.18 26.88 -16.22
CA ASP A 175 28.85 27.83 -15.32
C ASP A 175 27.95 28.28 -14.15
N VAL A 176 26.69 27.83 -14.12
CA VAL A 176 25.69 28.26 -13.13
C VAL A 176 25.37 27.10 -12.19
N HIS A 177 26.04 27.08 -11.05
CA HIS A 177 25.86 26.08 -9.99
C HIS A 177 25.18 26.71 -8.77
N ILE A 178 23.85 26.60 -8.69
CA ILE A 178 23.04 27.23 -7.62
C ILE A 178 23.23 26.49 -6.28
N LEU A 179 23.41 25.18 -6.34
CA LEU A 179 23.60 24.29 -5.19
C LEU A 179 25.10 24.05 -4.88
N GLY A 180 26.00 24.47 -5.78
CA GLY A 180 27.45 24.34 -5.61
C GLY A 180 27.92 22.89 -5.64
N LEU A 181 27.26 22.03 -6.42
CA LEU A 181 27.50 20.59 -6.46
C LEU A 181 28.51 20.19 -7.56
N GLN A 182 29.29 21.13 -8.10
CA GLN A 182 30.15 20.89 -9.26
C GLN A 182 31.16 19.73 -9.09
N ASP A 183 31.69 19.52 -7.88
CA ASP A 183 32.66 18.45 -7.58
C ASP A 183 32.02 17.28 -6.83
N PHE A 184 30.70 17.31 -6.63
CA PHE A 184 29.98 16.26 -5.92
C PHE A 184 29.79 15.05 -6.83
N HIS A 185 30.25 13.89 -6.34
CA HIS A 185 30.09 12.62 -7.04
C HIS A 185 29.03 11.78 -6.33
N VAL A 186 28.16 11.12 -7.10
CA VAL A 186 27.15 10.24 -6.51
C VAL A 186 27.82 9.09 -5.77
N THR A 187 27.42 8.89 -4.52
CA THR A 187 27.99 7.85 -3.66
C THR A 187 26.92 6.84 -3.23
N ASN A 188 27.34 5.58 -3.24
CA ASN A 188 26.57 4.45 -2.71
C ASN A 188 27.28 3.83 -1.48
N GLY A 189 28.19 4.59 -0.86
CA GLY A 189 29.09 4.11 0.19
C GLY A 189 28.37 3.64 1.46
N PHE A 190 27.19 4.22 1.74
CA PHE A 190 26.35 3.84 2.87
C PHE A 190 25.81 2.40 2.78
N PHE A 191 25.83 1.74 1.61
CA PHE A 191 25.51 0.31 1.50
C PHE A 191 26.67 -0.62 1.87
N LYS A 192 27.89 -0.09 2.07
CA LYS A 192 29.09 -0.87 2.42
C LYS A 192 29.36 -0.91 3.92
N HIS A 193 28.66 -0.10 4.71
CA HIS A 193 28.85 0.02 6.15
C HIS A 193 27.64 -0.57 6.88
N LEU A 194 27.88 -1.52 7.78
CA LEU A 194 26.83 -2.25 8.48
C LEU A 194 25.88 -1.33 9.26
N ASP A 195 26.40 -0.27 9.88
CA ASP A 195 25.59 0.67 10.68
C ASP A 195 24.56 1.41 9.82
N TRP A 196 24.97 1.87 8.64
CA TRP A 196 24.09 2.55 7.69
C TRP A 196 23.06 1.59 7.08
N VAL A 197 23.47 0.39 6.68
CA VAL A 197 22.55 -0.64 6.19
C VAL A 197 21.51 -1.00 7.25
N ARG A 198 21.94 -1.15 8.52
CA ARG A 198 21.03 -1.40 9.64
C ARG A 198 20.05 -0.24 9.84
N MET A 199 20.52 1.00 9.77
CA MET A 199 19.65 2.17 9.92
C MET A 199 18.59 2.22 8.81
N ILE A 200 18.99 2.00 7.55
CA ILE A 200 18.08 1.95 6.40
C ILE A 200 17.04 0.85 6.62
N TRP A 201 17.47 -0.36 6.98
CA TRP A 201 16.57 -1.48 7.20
C TRP A 201 15.58 -1.21 8.34
N LEU A 202 16.03 -0.64 9.46
CA LEU A 202 15.15 -0.26 10.57
C LEU A 202 14.15 0.81 10.18
N THR A 203 14.55 1.79 9.35
CA THR A 203 13.63 2.80 8.80
C THR A 203 12.60 2.15 7.88
N GLN A 204 13.01 1.27 6.97
CA GLN A 204 12.10 0.53 6.08
C GLN A 204 11.10 -0.31 6.89
N ALA A 205 11.59 -1.07 7.87
CA ALA A 205 10.75 -1.88 8.75
C ALA A 205 9.76 -1.01 9.55
N GLY A 206 10.23 0.11 10.11
CA GLY A 206 9.38 1.07 10.82
C GLY A 206 8.26 1.64 9.95
N ILE A 207 8.56 1.99 8.69
CA ILE A 207 7.56 2.47 7.72
C ILE A 207 6.50 1.38 7.46
N VAL A 208 6.92 0.14 7.20
CA VAL A 208 6.02 -0.99 6.95
C VAL A 208 5.11 -1.27 8.14
N VAL A 209 5.67 -1.31 9.35
CA VAL A 209 4.89 -1.53 10.59
C VAL A 209 3.91 -0.38 10.83
N ALA A 210 4.32 0.87 10.65
CA ALA A 210 3.42 2.02 10.77
C ALA A 210 2.25 1.95 9.77
N GLY A 211 2.53 1.61 8.51
CA GLY A 211 1.52 1.38 7.47
C GLY A 211 0.55 0.25 7.84
N HIS A 212 1.06 -0.84 8.42
CA HIS A 212 0.23 -1.93 8.93
C HIS A 212 -0.70 -1.48 10.06
N VAL A 213 -0.18 -0.77 11.06
CA VAL A 213 -0.99 -0.27 12.19
C VAL A 213 -2.11 0.63 11.69
N VAL A 214 -1.82 1.58 10.79
CA VAL A 214 -2.84 2.45 10.18
C VAL A 214 -3.87 1.63 9.41
N SER A 215 -3.44 0.61 8.66
CA SER A 215 -4.33 -0.28 7.90
C SER A 215 -5.28 -1.06 8.81
N VAL A 216 -4.78 -1.60 9.92
CA VAL A 216 -5.59 -2.30 10.93
C VAL A 216 -6.60 -1.36 11.58
N LEU A 217 -6.20 -0.13 11.93
CA LEU A 217 -7.12 0.87 12.48
C LEU A 217 -8.24 1.23 11.50
N ILE A 218 -7.91 1.39 10.21
CA ILE A 218 -8.90 1.62 9.15
C ILE A 218 -9.83 0.40 9.04
N ALA A 219 -9.30 -0.83 8.91
CA ALA A 219 -10.12 -2.04 8.82
C ALA A 219 -11.06 -2.19 10.03
N HIS A 220 -10.55 -1.89 11.22
CA HIS A 220 -11.34 -1.93 12.45
C HIS A 220 -12.49 -0.92 12.38
N HIS A 221 -12.19 0.35 12.06
CA HIS A 221 -13.19 1.39 11.87
C HIS A 221 -14.18 1.10 10.74
N LEU A 222 -13.77 0.34 9.72
CA LEU A 222 -14.65 -0.06 8.64
C LEU A 222 -15.69 -1.07 9.09
N ALA A 223 -15.37 -2.00 10.01
CA ALA A 223 -16.34 -3.02 10.45
C ALA A 223 -17.17 -2.64 11.69
N THR A 224 -16.74 -1.65 12.48
CA THR A 224 -17.53 -1.20 13.64
C THR A 224 -18.92 -0.74 13.22
N GLY A 225 -19.94 -1.18 13.98
CA GLY A 225 -21.34 -0.86 13.72
C GLY A 225 -21.96 -1.60 12.53
N ARG A 226 -21.29 -2.61 11.94
CA ARG A 226 -21.84 -3.41 10.83
C ARG A 226 -22.59 -4.66 11.26
N TYR A 227 -22.24 -5.23 12.41
CA TYR A 227 -22.88 -6.42 12.97
C TYR A 227 -23.56 -6.09 14.29
N ARG A 228 -24.52 -6.93 14.70
CA ARG A 228 -25.38 -6.68 15.87
C ARG A 228 -24.56 -6.72 17.17
N ASN A 229 -23.65 -7.69 17.26
CA ASN A 229 -22.86 -7.94 18.47
C ASN A 229 -21.35 -7.73 18.23
N ARG A 230 -20.62 -7.45 19.32
CA ARG A 230 -19.16 -7.27 19.28
C ARG A 230 -18.43 -8.54 18.80
N PHE A 231 -18.91 -9.71 19.22
CA PHE A 231 -18.32 -11.00 18.82
C PHE A 231 -18.40 -11.23 17.30
N GLU A 232 -19.57 -11.02 16.70
CA GLU A 232 -19.78 -11.12 15.25
C GLU A 232 -18.84 -10.17 14.48
N THR A 233 -18.66 -8.95 15.00
CA THR A 233 -17.72 -7.98 14.42
C THR A 233 -16.28 -8.47 14.48
N LEU A 234 -15.83 -9.00 15.62
CA LEU A 234 -14.47 -9.52 15.80
C LEU A 234 -14.19 -10.73 14.91
N VAL A 235 -15.10 -11.71 14.89
CA VAL A 235 -14.97 -12.92 14.08
C VAL A 235 -14.93 -12.58 12.59
N SER A 236 -15.73 -11.60 12.15
CA SER A 236 -15.71 -11.14 10.75
C SER A 236 -14.38 -10.53 10.30
N GLN A 237 -13.64 -9.93 11.24
CA GLN A 237 -12.38 -9.26 10.98
C GLN A 237 -11.18 -10.22 11.02
N LEU A 238 -11.33 -11.39 11.65
CA LEU A 238 -10.21 -12.29 11.89
C LEU A 238 -9.51 -12.75 10.59
N PRO A 239 -10.23 -13.16 9.52
CA PRO A 239 -9.58 -13.56 8.27
C PRO A 239 -8.76 -12.44 7.62
N ILE A 240 -9.30 -11.21 7.57
CA ILE A 240 -8.59 -10.06 6.98
C ILE A 240 -7.44 -9.58 7.88
N ALA A 241 -7.58 -9.67 9.20
CA ALA A 241 -6.51 -9.32 10.13
C ALA A 241 -5.31 -10.27 9.97
N LEU A 242 -5.55 -11.57 9.88
CA LEU A 242 -4.51 -12.57 9.61
C LEU A 242 -3.81 -12.31 8.28
N PHE A 243 -4.59 -11.98 7.24
CA PHE A 243 -4.04 -11.58 5.95
C PHE A 243 -3.13 -10.36 6.05
N MET A 244 -3.56 -9.30 6.74
CA MET A 244 -2.75 -8.11 6.93
C MET A 244 -1.43 -8.40 7.67
N ILE A 245 -1.46 -9.28 8.67
CA ILE A 245 -0.24 -9.70 9.38
C ILE A 245 0.69 -10.48 8.45
N GLY A 246 0.15 -11.46 7.72
CA GLY A 246 0.91 -12.22 6.73
C GLY A 246 1.52 -11.33 5.64
N TYR A 247 0.80 -10.29 5.22
CA TYR A 247 1.28 -9.34 4.23
C TYR A 247 2.39 -8.43 4.76
N THR A 248 2.32 -8.00 6.02
CA THR A 248 3.41 -7.26 6.67
C THR A 248 4.64 -8.13 6.81
N TRP A 249 4.47 -9.39 7.23
CA TRP A 249 5.57 -10.35 7.30
C TRP A 249 6.20 -10.58 5.92
N LEU A 250 5.38 -10.77 4.88
CA LEU A 250 5.85 -10.87 3.49
C LEU A 250 6.62 -9.62 3.08
N GLY A 251 6.12 -8.42 3.38
CA GLY A 251 6.80 -7.16 3.06
C GLY A 251 8.16 -7.03 3.74
N LEU A 252 8.25 -7.36 5.03
CA LEU A 252 9.53 -7.38 5.76
C LEU A 252 10.49 -8.44 5.20
N TRP A 253 9.97 -9.61 4.85
CA TRP A 253 10.77 -10.65 4.21
C TRP A 253 11.31 -10.20 2.85
N LEU A 254 10.48 -9.58 2.00
CA LEU A 254 10.91 -9.04 0.69
C LEU A 254 12.00 -7.95 0.81
N LEU A 255 11.97 -7.15 1.88
CA LEU A 255 13.01 -6.15 2.15
C LEU A 255 14.33 -6.79 2.59
N ALA A 256 14.29 -7.95 3.26
CA ALA A 256 15.45 -8.65 3.78
C ALA A 256 15.99 -9.74 2.83
N ALA A 257 15.18 -10.17 1.85
CA ALA A 257 15.50 -11.28 0.97
C ALA A 257 16.73 -10.95 0.10
N PRO A 258 17.64 -11.92 -0.12
CA PRO A 258 18.74 -11.75 -1.07
C PRO A 258 18.21 -11.48 -2.48
N LYS A 259 18.74 -10.43 -3.11
CA LYS A 259 18.33 -9.97 -4.43
C LYS A 259 19.41 -10.23 -5.47
N GLY A 260 18.99 -10.67 -6.65
CA GLY A 260 19.87 -10.90 -7.81
C GLY A 260 19.77 -9.77 -8.82
N GLY A 261 20.92 -9.39 -9.38
CA GLY A 261 21.08 -8.20 -10.24
C GLY A 261 21.76 -7.08 -9.49
#